data_AF-A0A7K3RTM8-F1
#
_entry.id   AF-A0A7K3RTM8-F1
#
_cell.length_a   1.000
_cell.length_b   1.000
_cell.length_c   1.000
_cell.angle_alpha   90.00
_cell.angle_beta   90.00
_cell.angle_gamma   90.00
#
_symmetry.space_group_name_H-M   'P 1'
#
loop_
_entity.id
_entity.type
_entity.pdbx_description
1 polymer ?
#
loop_
_entity_poly.entity_id
_entity_poly.type
_entity_poly.pdbx_seq_one_letter_code
_entity_poly.pdbx_strand_id
1 'polypeptide(L)'
;MRIGRRRQATAVAAAVIGGLLGSVSVAPSAAAAPAAPSDPGRPVTDTADRADSARTPSVWPRPQSMRTTGPAVELGSEATLVAAPDADPYAVEQTRSLLRSAGVRTLHESLPGRGPVIRLGG
;
A
#
# COMPACT_ATOMS: atom_id res chain seq x y z
N MET A 1 -23.89 -57.24 -38.12
CA MET A 1 -24.46 -56.14 -38.91
C MET A 1 -23.76 -54.84 -38.55
N ARG A 2 -23.38 -54.08 -39.58
CA ARG A 2 -23.28 -52.61 -39.66
C ARG A 2 -22.32 -51.90 -38.70
N ILE A 3 -21.17 -51.41 -39.19
CA ILE A 3 -20.91 -50.20 -40.02
C ILE A 3 -20.54 -49.00 -39.15
N GLY A 4 -19.41 -48.36 -39.47
CA GLY A 4 -19.16 -46.95 -39.20
C GLY A 4 -17.75 -46.68 -38.68
N ARG A 5 -16.70 -46.42 -39.49
CA ARG A 5 -16.31 -45.11 -40.11
C ARG A 5 -16.32 -43.97 -39.05
N ARG A 6 -15.30 -43.11 -38.82
CA ARG A 6 -14.12 -42.66 -39.58
C ARG A 6 -13.09 -42.00 -38.62
N ARG A 7 -11.82 -42.02 -39.08
CA ARG A 7 -10.69 -41.07 -38.94
C ARG A 7 -10.92 -39.78 -38.15
N GLN A 8 -9.93 -39.38 -37.34
CA GLN A 8 -8.93 -38.34 -37.64
C GLN A 8 -7.89 -38.32 -36.50
N ALA A 9 -6.62 -38.24 -36.86
CA ALA A 9 -5.47 -38.25 -35.97
C ALA A 9 -5.05 -36.82 -35.63
N THR A 10 -4.80 -36.52 -34.36
CA THR A 10 -3.71 -35.60 -33.96
C THR A 10 -3.37 -35.86 -32.50
N ALA A 11 -2.12 -36.22 -32.24
CA ALA A 11 -1.57 -36.40 -30.91
C ALA A 11 -1.16 -35.03 -30.33
N VAL A 12 -1.57 -34.74 -29.10
CA VAL A 12 -0.82 -33.89 -28.18
C VAL A 12 -1.00 -34.45 -26.77
N ALA A 13 0.10 -34.90 -26.19
CA ALA A 13 0.21 -35.36 -24.81
C ALA A 13 0.69 -34.21 -23.90
N ALA A 14 0.65 -34.48 -22.60
CA ALA A 14 1.11 -33.70 -21.44
C ALA A 14 0.03 -32.78 -20.84
N ALA A 15 -0.86 -33.28 -19.98
CA ALA A 15 -0.70 -33.76 -18.59
C ALA A 15 -0.57 -32.59 -17.59
N VAL A 16 -1.71 -32.22 -17.02
CA VAL A 16 -1.93 -31.16 -16.03
C VAL A 16 -3.25 -31.58 -15.33
N ILE A 17 -3.41 -31.86 -14.03
CA ILE A 17 -2.65 -31.64 -12.79
C ILE A 17 -3.12 -32.71 -11.77
N GLY A 18 -2.16 -33.40 -11.14
CA GLY A 18 -2.29 -34.08 -9.83
C GLY A 18 -3.01 -35.42 -9.77
N GLY A 19 -2.28 -36.54 -9.94
CA GLY A 19 -2.59 -37.88 -9.40
C GLY A 19 -4.05 -38.40 -9.44
N LEU A 20 -4.30 -39.39 -10.31
CA LEU A 20 -5.27 -40.49 -10.12
C LEU A 20 -6.69 -40.08 -9.62
N LEU A 21 -7.62 -39.96 -10.59
CA LEU A 21 -9.09 -40.09 -10.47
C LEU A 21 -9.89 -38.88 -9.94
N GLY A 22 -10.63 -38.21 -10.84
CA GLY A 22 -11.88 -37.51 -10.46
C GLY A 22 -12.11 -36.12 -11.08
N SER A 23 -12.45 -36.07 -12.37
CA SER A 23 -12.83 -34.87 -13.13
C SER A 23 -14.34 -34.54 -13.05
N VAL A 24 -14.71 -33.28 -12.80
CA VAL A 24 -15.96 -32.64 -13.28
C VAL A 24 -15.64 -31.22 -13.75
N SER A 25 -16.33 -30.80 -14.82
CA SER A 25 -15.98 -29.82 -15.84
C SER A 25 -16.76 -28.49 -15.73
N VAL A 26 -16.29 -27.46 -16.49
CA VAL A 26 -17.01 -26.36 -17.20
C VAL A 26 -16.47 -24.91 -16.94
N ALA A 27 -16.20 -24.20 -18.05
CA ALA A 27 -15.54 -22.87 -18.28
C ALA A 27 -16.51 -21.65 -18.16
N PRO A 28 -16.20 -20.34 -18.48
CA PRO A 28 -15.01 -19.76 -19.16
C PRO A 28 -14.44 -18.38 -18.65
N SER A 29 -13.21 -18.08 -19.13
CA SER A 29 -12.57 -16.79 -19.49
C SER A 29 -12.84 -15.48 -18.71
N ALA A 30 -11.85 -15.08 -17.89
CA ALA A 30 -11.43 -13.68 -17.72
C ALA A 30 -9.90 -13.65 -17.45
N ALA A 31 -9.09 -13.67 -18.51
CA ALA A 31 -7.65 -13.58 -18.39
C ALA A 31 -7.23 -12.12 -18.17
N ALA A 32 -7.15 -11.68 -16.91
CA ALA A 32 -6.25 -10.60 -16.55
C ALA A 32 -4.86 -11.22 -16.42
N ALA A 33 -3.97 -10.97 -17.39
CA ALA A 33 -2.59 -11.42 -17.29
C ALA A 33 -1.98 -10.82 -16.01
N PRO A 34 -1.46 -11.63 -15.07
CA PRO A 34 -0.65 -11.10 -13.99
C PRO A 34 0.62 -10.51 -14.62
N ALA A 35 0.97 -9.28 -14.27
CA ALA A 35 2.31 -8.77 -14.55
C ALA A 35 3.32 -9.77 -13.97
N ALA A 36 4.33 -10.13 -14.76
CA ALA A 36 5.36 -11.06 -14.33
C ALA A 36 5.96 -10.60 -12.98
N PRO A 37 6.20 -11.51 -12.02
CA PRO A 37 6.86 -11.15 -10.78
C PRO A 37 8.21 -10.52 -11.11
N SER A 38 8.43 -9.29 -10.63
CA SER A 38 9.73 -8.65 -10.67
C SER A 38 10.77 -9.51 -9.95
N ASP A 39 11.93 -9.65 -10.58
CA ASP A 39 13.10 -10.40 -10.13
C ASP A 39 13.37 -10.23 -8.61
N PRO A 40 13.34 -11.31 -7.81
CA PRO A 40 13.60 -11.26 -6.37
C PRO A 40 15.04 -10.87 -6.01
N GLY A 41 15.92 -10.67 -7.00
CA GLY A 41 17.30 -10.22 -6.81
C GLY A 41 17.52 -8.70 -6.84
N ARG A 42 16.51 -7.88 -7.15
CA ARG A 42 16.69 -6.42 -7.23
C ARG A 42 16.38 -5.78 -5.87
N PRO A 43 17.37 -5.13 -5.21
CA PRO A 43 17.04 -4.31 -4.05
C PRO A 43 16.10 -3.19 -4.52
N VAL A 44 14.88 -3.21 -4.01
CA VAL A 44 14.00 -2.05 -4.09
C VAL A 44 14.61 -1.04 -3.15
N THR A 45 15.39 -0.10 -3.68
CA THR A 45 15.81 1.07 -2.93
C THR A 45 14.59 1.98 -2.80
N ASP A 46 13.62 1.55 -1.99
CA ASP A 46 12.50 2.38 -1.55
C ASP A 46 13.01 3.31 -0.44
N THR A 47 14.06 4.05 -0.75
CA THR A 47 14.26 5.32 -0.06
C THR A 47 13.16 6.18 -0.63
N ALA A 48 12.02 6.24 0.07
CA ALA A 48 11.00 7.26 -0.16
C ALA A 48 11.76 8.54 -0.47
N ASP A 49 11.62 9.02 -1.70
CA ASP A 49 12.35 10.16 -2.24
C ASP A 49 11.93 11.38 -1.42
N ARG A 50 12.62 11.54 -0.29
CA ARG A 50 12.34 12.53 0.75
C ARG A 50 12.67 13.94 0.24
N ALA A 51 13.16 14.04 -1.00
CA ALA A 51 13.67 15.25 -1.64
C ALA A 51 12.72 15.83 -2.72
N ASP A 52 11.62 15.17 -3.11
CA ASP A 52 10.63 15.77 -4.02
C ASP A 52 9.58 16.57 -3.21
N SER A 53 10.01 17.70 -2.67
CA SER A 53 9.29 18.59 -1.73
C SER A 53 8.02 19.25 -2.29
N ALA A 54 7.61 18.91 -3.51
CA ALA A 54 6.45 19.50 -4.19
C ALA A 54 5.42 18.49 -4.70
N ARG A 55 5.64 17.18 -4.56
CA ARG A 55 4.70 16.17 -5.10
C ARG A 55 3.69 15.74 -4.05
N THR A 56 2.40 15.68 -4.45
CA THR A 56 1.34 15.13 -3.61
C THR A 56 1.69 13.68 -3.21
N PRO A 57 1.62 13.32 -1.92
CA PRO A 57 2.08 12.01 -1.44
C PRO A 57 1.22 10.87 -1.99
N SER A 58 1.85 9.71 -2.24
CA SER A 58 1.17 8.48 -2.61
C SER A 58 0.55 7.82 -1.37
N VAL A 59 -0.78 7.92 -1.23
CA VAL A 59 -1.53 7.35 -0.10
C VAL A 59 -2.44 6.23 -0.58
N TRP A 60 -2.45 5.10 0.13
CA TRP A 60 -3.31 3.94 -0.13
C TRP A 60 -4.06 3.49 1.14
N PRO A 61 -5.36 3.12 1.05
CA PRO A 61 -6.25 3.23 -0.12
C PRO A 61 -6.39 4.67 -0.63
N ARG A 62 -6.77 4.85 -1.90
CA ARG A 62 -6.88 6.19 -2.49
C ARG A 62 -7.86 7.04 -1.67
N PRO A 63 -7.45 8.21 -1.14
CA PRO A 63 -8.36 9.09 -0.43
C PRO A 63 -9.52 9.57 -1.32
N GLN A 64 -10.69 9.78 -0.72
CA GLN A 64 -11.86 10.36 -1.42
C GLN A 64 -11.56 11.77 -1.93
N SER A 65 -10.77 12.54 -1.17
CA SER A 65 -10.28 13.85 -1.59
C SER A 65 -8.87 14.10 -1.06
N MET A 66 -8.05 14.82 -1.85
CA MET A 66 -6.70 15.24 -1.46
C MET A 66 -6.38 16.55 -2.19
N ARG A 67 -5.88 17.55 -1.45
CA ARG A 67 -5.46 18.85 -1.97
C ARG A 67 -4.15 19.24 -1.31
N THR A 68 -3.19 19.68 -2.08
CA THR A 68 -1.95 20.27 -1.55
C THR A 68 -2.17 21.76 -1.37
N THR A 69 -1.84 22.30 -0.19
CA THR A 69 -2.01 23.71 0.14
C THR A 69 -0.74 24.27 0.76
N GLY A 70 -0.33 25.46 0.30
CA GLY A 70 0.84 26.15 0.86
C GLY A 70 2.17 25.43 0.59
N PRO A 71 3.26 25.96 1.13
CA PRO A 71 4.58 25.33 1.06
C PRO A 71 4.69 24.15 2.03
N ALA A 72 5.66 23.26 1.79
CA ALA A 72 6.04 22.24 2.75
C ALA A 72 6.56 22.87 4.05
N VAL A 73 6.27 22.24 5.18
CA VAL A 73 6.71 22.68 6.51
C VAL A 73 7.80 21.74 7.00
N GLU A 74 9.01 22.28 7.16
CA GLU A 74 10.14 21.55 7.71
C GLU A 74 9.93 21.22 9.20
N LEU A 75 10.15 19.96 9.57
CA LEU A 75 10.15 19.53 10.97
C LEU A 75 11.54 19.70 11.57
N GLY A 76 11.62 20.44 12.67
CA GLY A 76 12.85 20.58 13.46
C GLY A 76 12.98 19.52 14.55
N SER A 77 13.89 19.74 15.49
CA SER A 77 14.01 18.92 16.71
C SER A 77 12.91 19.18 17.74
N GLU A 78 12.14 20.27 17.59
CA GLU A 78 11.04 20.63 18.48
C GLU A 78 9.75 20.80 17.68
N ALA A 79 8.63 20.33 18.25
CA ALA A 79 7.30 20.55 17.70
C ALA A 79 6.27 20.66 18.83
N THR A 80 5.09 21.18 18.51
CA THR A 80 3.97 21.29 19.45
C THR A 80 2.80 20.44 18.97
N LEU A 81 2.37 19.46 19.77
CA LEU A 81 1.21 18.62 19.50
C LEU A 81 0.09 19.02 20.46
N VAL A 82 -1.01 19.57 19.94
CA VAL A 82 -2.19 19.89 20.75
C VAL A 82 -3.33 18.99 20.35
N ALA A 83 -3.69 18.11 21.27
CA ALA A 83 -4.83 17.22 21.13
C ALA A 83 -6.10 17.89 21.67
N ALA A 84 -7.23 17.69 20.99
CA ALA A 84 -8.55 18.01 21.54
C ALA A 84 -8.86 17.11 22.75
N PRO A 85 -9.73 17.56 23.68
CA PRO A 85 -10.08 16.80 24.88
C PRO A 85 -10.67 15.41 24.59
N ASP A 86 -11.31 15.24 23.44
CA ASP A 86 -11.98 14.01 22.98
C ASP A 86 -11.19 13.25 21.91
N ALA A 87 -9.95 13.66 21.62
CA ALA A 87 -9.10 12.96 20.67
C ALA A 87 -8.86 11.50 21.10
N ASP A 88 -8.91 10.57 20.14
CA ASP A 88 -8.63 9.17 20.39
C ASP A 88 -7.21 9.01 20.99
N PRO A 89 -7.07 8.44 22.20
CA PRO A 89 -5.77 8.31 22.87
C PRO A 89 -4.76 7.48 22.06
N TYR A 90 -5.22 6.51 21.27
CA TYR A 90 -4.32 5.73 20.40
C TYR A 90 -3.81 6.55 19.22
N ALA A 91 -4.63 7.43 18.66
CA ALA A 91 -4.20 8.33 17.60
C ALA A 91 -3.17 9.35 18.10
N VAL A 92 -3.35 9.84 19.33
CA VAL A 92 -2.38 10.73 20.00
C VAL A 92 -1.03 10.04 20.17
N GLU A 93 -1.01 8.82 20.72
CA GLU A 93 0.25 8.07 20.91
C GLU A 93 0.94 7.72 19.59
N GLN A 94 0.17 7.33 18.56
CA GLN A 94 0.75 7.05 17.24
C GLN A 94 1.35 8.29 16.60
N THR A 95 0.70 9.45 16.76
CA THR A 95 1.23 10.72 16.27
C THR A 95 2.52 11.09 17.00
N ARG A 96 2.58 10.90 18.32
CA ARG A 96 3.81 11.09 19.11
C ARG A 96 4.94 10.22 18.57
N SER A 97 4.67 8.94 18.34
CA SER A 97 5.65 7.99 17.79
C SER A 97 6.18 8.40 16.41
N LEU A 98 5.27 8.80 15.50
CA LEU A 98 5.64 9.26 14.16
C LEU A 98 6.52 10.52 14.21
N LEU A 99 6.18 11.51 15.03
CA LEU A 99 7.00 12.72 15.17
C LEU A 99 8.40 12.41 15.71
N ARG A 100 8.50 11.51 16.69
CA ARG A 100 9.79 11.02 17.20
C ARG A 100 10.63 10.36 16.10
N SER A 101 10.00 9.53 15.28
CA SER A 101 10.66 8.85 14.15
C SER A 101 11.13 9.83 13.08
N ALA A 102 10.40 10.94 12.89
CA ALA A 102 10.75 12.02 11.98
C ALA A 102 11.89 12.93 12.50
N GLY A 103 12.39 12.69 13.71
CA GLY A 103 13.52 13.43 14.28
C GLY A 103 13.15 14.43 15.37
N VAL A 104 11.88 14.58 15.70
CA VAL A 104 11.45 15.45 16.80
C VAL A 104 11.92 14.88 18.14
N ARG A 105 12.67 15.68 18.89
CA ARG A 105 13.27 15.34 20.20
C ARG A 105 12.55 16.01 21.37
N THR A 106 11.81 17.09 21.13
CA THR A 106 10.99 17.74 22.15
C THR A 106 9.58 17.94 21.60
N LEU A 107 8.58 17.45 22.35
CA LEU A 107 7.16 17.68 22.04
C LEU A 107 6.54 18.51 23.15
N HIS A 108 5.98 19.66 22.78
CA HIS A 108 5.16 20.48 23.66
C HIS A 108 3.70 20.09 23.51
N GLU A 109 2.99 19.89 24.62
CA GLU A 109 1.61 19.37 24.61
C GLU A 109 0.54 20.47 24.78
N SER A 110 0.98 21.71 24.99
CA SER A 110 0.11 22.87 25.18
C SER A 110 0.73 24.11 24.53
N LEU A 111 -0.09 25.16 24.41
CA LEU A 111 0.36 26.47 23.97
C LEU A 111 0.67 27.38 25.18
N PRO A 112 1.67 28.27 25.06
CA PRO A 112 2.58 28.39 23.93
C PRO A 112 3.62 27.27 23.91
N GLY A 113 3.92 26.75 22.72
CA GLY A 113 4.95 25.75 22.47
C GLY A 113 6.06 26.27 21.55
N ARG A 114 6.85 25.37 20.98
CA ARG A 114 7.92 25.68 20.00
C ARG A 114 7.78 24.82 18.75
N GLY A 115 8.37 25.30 17.65
CA GLY A 115 8.38 24.62 16.36
C GLY A 115 7.00 24.55 15.67
N PRO A 116 6.86 23.70 14.63
CA PRO A 116 5.59 23.48 13.96
C PRO A 116 4.50 22.99 14.91
N VAL A 117 3.26 23.45 14.69
CA VAL A 117 2.11 23.08 15.49
C VAL A 117 1.26 22.05 14.76
N ILE A 118 1.06 20.90 15.39
CA ILE A 118 0.18 19.82 14.93
C ILE A 118 -1.06 19.84 15.83
N ARG A 119 -2.24 19.99 15.22
CA ARG A 119 -3.54 19.86 15.90
C ARG A 119 -4.11 18.47 15.63
N LEU A 120 -4.60 17.80 16.67
CA LEU A 120 -5.17 16.46 16.55
C LEU A 120 -6.49 16.37 17.30
N GLY A 121 -7.54 15.87 16.63
CA GLY A 121 -8.90 15.99 17.14
C GLY A 121 -9.38 17.45 17.02
N GLY A 122 -10.53 17.64 16.38
CA GLY A 122 -11.08 18.94 16.04
C GLY A 122 -12.49 18.79 15.50
#